data_AF-A0A1D6Q9I9-F1
#
_entry.id   AF-A0A1D6Q9I9-F1
#
_cell.length_a   1.000
_cell.length_b   1.000
_cell.length_c   1.000
_cell.angle_alpha   90.00
_cell.angle_beta   90.00
_cell.angle_gamma   90.00
#
_symmetry.space_group_name_H-M   'P 1'
#
loop_
_entity.id
_entity.type
_entity.pdbx_description
1 polymer ?
#
loop_
_entity_poly.entity_id
_entity_poly.type
_entity_poly.pdbx_seq_one_letter_code
_entity_poly.pdbx_strand_id
1 'polypeptide(L)'
;MGNSGSAHNYSVGCFNNLKNSMTHIDKVMVKENEKLVAEARLRLTTTINSIRWLTFQGCPFRGHDESQNSLNQGNFLEMVKLLASYNKDVKGVVLQNAPKNAKYTSSDVQKEILSIVARKVQKLIREEIGTSKFCIMVDEARDESKKEQMAIVIRFVNKEGLIKERFLDLVHVHNFFQHATFIINVVSSSTKRNDELLAAQAEEIAREIELGELDTGQGANQMSSLQRPGDTRWSSHYKSIQSLKKMFSATISVLRSIANDRSVSKYSRGDAAGALQIIVKFDFVFILLMMEKIMKITDVLCQTLQKKSIDILNALDSVSNTKVLLGNLRNDGWDPLLQEVNYFCEKNDIDILDLNHKYVSFG
;
A
#
# COMPACT_ATOMS: atom_id res chain seq x y z
N MET A 1 -5.36 -30.35 -79.09
CA MET A 1 -5.03 -29.74 -77.77
C MET A 1 -6.24 -28.96 -77.31
N GLY A 2 -6.88 -29.39 -76.23
CA GLY A 2 -8.16 -28.82 -75.75
C GLY A 2 -7.96 -27.48 -75.05
N ASN A 3 -8.88 -26.54 -75.34
CA ASN A 3 -8.90 -25.16 -74.87
C ASN A 3 -8.66 -25.05 -73.35
N SER A 4 -8.01 -23.97 -72.91
CA SER A 4 -7.62 -23.73 -71.50
C SER A 4 -8.80 -23.71 -70.51
N GLY A 5 -10.04 -23.65 -71.00
CA GLY A 5 -11.28 -23.77 -70.21
C GLY A 5 -12.05 -25.09 -70.34
N SER A 6 -11.46 -26.17 -70.87
CA SER A 6 -12.19 -27.45 -70.98
C SER A 6 -12.48 -28.06 -69.60
N ALA A 7 -13.65 -28.71 -69.47
CA ALA A 7 -14.04 -29.42 -68.25
C ALA A 7 -13.00 -30.48 -67.82
N HIS A 8 -12.29 -31.05 -68.79
CA HIS A 8 -11.18 -31.97 -68.54
C HIS A 8 -10.01 -31.28 -67.81
N ASN A 9 -9.56 -30.10 -68.29
CA ASN A 9 -8.46 -29.37 -67.65
C ASN A 9 -8.84 -28.87 -66.25
N TYR A 10 -10.10 -28.47 -66.05
CA TYR A 10 -10.63 -28.15 -64.72
C TYR A 10 -10.59 -29.37 -63.79
N SER A 11 -11.06 -30.53 -64.26
CA SER A 11 -11.07 -31.79 -63.49
C SER A 11 -9.65 -32.27 -63.15
N VAL A 12 -8.70 -32.13 -64.07
CA VAL A 12 -7.27 -32.41 -63.83
C VAL A 12 -6.69 -31.46 -62.78
N GLY A 13 -7.08 -30.17 -62.81
CA GLY A 13 -6.72 -29.20 -61.77
C GLY A 13 -7.27 -29.57 -60.40
N CYS A 14 -8.55 -29.94 -60.30
CA CYS A 14 -9.19 -30.42 -59.07
C CYS A 14 -8.50 -31.67 -58.52
N PHE A 15 -8.16 -32.64 -59.38
CA PHE A 15 -7.46 -33.86 -58.98
C PHE A 15 -6.04 -33.59 -58.45
N ASN A 16 -5.31 -32.68 -59.10
CA ASN A 16 -3.97 -32.28 -58.63
C ASN A 16 -4.04 -31.52 -57.29
N ASN A 17 -5.05 -30.66 -57.11
CA ASN A 17 -5.29 -29.98 -55.82
C ASN A 17 -5.69 -30.96 -54.71
N LEU A 18 -6.49 -31.99 -55.03
CA LEU A 18 -6.86 -33.04 -54.08
C LEU A 18 -5.65 -33.89 -53.65
N LYS A 19 -4.73 -34.19 -54.59
CA LYS A 19 -3.46 -34.88 -54.29
C LYS A 19 -2.51 -34.04 -53.45
N ASN A 20 -2.59 -32.71 -53.55
CA ASN A 20 -1.79 -31.81 -52.73
C ASN A 20 -2.33 -31.76 -51.29
N SER A 21 -1.91 -32.73 -50.47
CA SER A 21 -2.36 -32.82 -49.08
C SER A 21 -2.03 -31.59 -48.23
N MET A 22 -1.15 -30.68 -48.67
CA MET A 22 -0.85 -29.43 -47.95
C MET A 22 -1.94 -28.35 -48.10
N THR A 23 -2.82 -28.46 -49.11
CA THR A 23 -3.93 -27.51 -49.33
C THR A 23 -5.26 -28.00 -48.77
N HIS A 24 -5.27 -29.12 -48.03
CA HIS A 24 -6.46 -29.62 -47.36
C HIS A 24 -6.87 -28.67 -46.22
N ILE A 25 -8.19 -28.53 -46.02
CA ILE A 25 -8.79 -27.53 -45.12
C ILE A 25 -8.25 -27.67 -43.69
N ASP A 26 -8.12 -28.91 -43.19
CA ASP A 26 -7.58 -29.23 -41.87
C ASP A 26 -6.15 -28.70 -41.70
N LYS A 27 -5.25 -28.93 -42.66
CA LYS A 27 -3.86 -28.46 -42.59
C LYS A 27 -3.74 -26.95 -42.74
N VAL A 28 -4.57 -26.35 -43.59
CA VAL A 28 -4.63 -24.89 -43.75
C VAL A 28 -5.15 -24.24 -42.47
N MET A 29 -6.17 -24.81 -41.83
CA MET A 29 -6.71 -24.32 -40.55
C MET A 29 -5.69 -24.42 -39.42
N VAL A 30 -4.93 -25.52 -39.32
CA VAL A 30 -3.85 -25.66 -38.34
C VAL A 30 -2.77 -24.59 -38.55
N LYS A 31 -2.31 -24.41 -39.80
CA LYS A 31 -1.28 -23.43 -40.15
C LYS A 31 -1.72 -21.99 -39.88
N GLU A 32 -2.97 -21.65 -40.20
CA GLU A 32 -3.53 -20.34 -39.91
C GLU A 32 -3.62 -20.10 -38.40
N ASN A 33 -4.02 -21.12 -37.63
CA ASN A 33 -4.06 -21.06 -36.18
C ASN A 33 -2.66 -20.86 -35.57
N GLU A 34 -1.64 -21.57 -36.08
CA GLU A 34 -0.24 -21.39 -35.66
C GLU A 34 0.25 -19.96 -35.91
N LYS A 35 -0.06 -19.40 -37.08
CA LYS A 35 0.29 -18.02 -37.42
C LYS A 35 -0.37 -17.02 -36.48
N LEU A 36 -1.68 -17.16 -36.24
CA LEU A 36 -2.41 -16.30 -35.31
C LEU A 36 -1.84 -16.37 -33.88
N VAL A 37 -1.48 -17.57 -33.41
CA VAL A 37 -0.83 -17.77 -32.11
C VAL A 37 0.55 -17.10 -32.08
N ALA A 38 1.35 -17.23 -33.14
CA ALA A 38 2.65 -16.59 -33.23
C ALA A 38 2.56 -15.06 -33.21
N GLU A 39 1.63 -14.48 -33.97
CA GLU A 39 1.37 -13.03 -33.99
C GLU A 39 0.89 -12.51 -32.64
N ALA A 40 0.00 -13.24 -31.96
CA ALA A 40 -0.46 -12.90 -30.61
C ALA A 40 0.69 -12.96 -29.59
N ARG A 41 1.54 -13.98 -29.65
CA ARG A 41 2.73 -14.10 -28.79
C ARG A 41 3.74 -13.00 -29.05
N LEU A 42 3.98 -12.65 -30.32
CA LEU A 42 4.90 -11.58 -30.69
C LEU A 42 4.43 -10.25 -30.09
N ARG A 43 3.14 -9.93 -30.23
CA ARG A 43 2.54 -8.74 -29.66
C ARG A 43 2.66 -8.68 -28.14
N LEU A 44 2.28 -9.75 -27.45
CA LEU A 44 2.38 -9.83 -25.99
C LEU A 44 3.83 -9.70 -25.52
N THR A 45 4.77 -10.33 -26.23
CA THR A 45 6.20 -10.24 -25.93
C THR A 45 6.71 -8.81 -26.08
N THR A 46 6.32 -8.10 -27.14
CA THR A 46 6.63 -6.68 -27.32
C THR A 46 6.09 -5.85 -26.15
N THR A 47 4.83 -6.04 -25.76
CA THR A 47 4.23 -5.34 -24.61
C THR A 47 4.99 -5.61 -23.30
N ILE A 48 5.28 -6.89 -23.00
CA ILE A 48 6.00 -7.28 -21.78
C ILE A 48 7.41 -6.68 -21.77
N ASN A 49 8.12 -6.71 -22.89
CA ASN A 49 9.48 -6.17 -22.99
C ASN A 49 9.50 -4.65 -22.78
N SER A 50 8.55 -3.91 -23.39
CA SER A 50 8.42 -2.46 -23.16
C SER A 50 8.14 -2.13 -21.70
N ILE A 51 7.18 -2.83 -21.06
CA ILE A 51 6.87 -2.62 -19.63
C ILE A 51 8.08 -2.95 -18.77
N ARG A 52 8.73 -4.09 -19.01
CA ARG A 52 9.90 -4.53 -18.25
C ARG A 52 11.05 -3.52 -18.35
N TRP A 53 11.33 -3.01 -19.55
CA TRP A 53 12.38 -2.00 -19.75
C TRP A 53 12.05 -0.70 -19.01
N LEU A 54 10.82 -0.17 -19.17
CA LEU A 54 10.40 1.06 -18.50
C LEU A 54 10.43 0.92 -16.99
N THR A 55 9.96 -0.22 -16.46
CA THR A 55 9.99 -0.52 -15.03
C THR A 55 11.41 -0.58 -14.51
N PHE A 56 12.31 -1.25 -15.24
CA PHE A 56 13.71 -1.38 -14.86
C PHE A 56 14.44 -0.03 -14.83
N GLN A 57 14.06 0.91 -15.69
CA GLN A 57 14.60 2.27 -15.73
C GLN A 57 13.87 3.25 -14.80
N GLY A 58 12.78 2.83 -14.14
CA GLY A 58 11.95 3.71 -13.33
C GLY A 58 11.20 4.79 -14.14
N CYS A 59 10.96 4.56 -15.43
CA CYS A 59 10.28 5.53 -16.29
C CYS A 59 8.75 5.41 -16.18
N PRO A 60 8.01 6.54 -16.15
CA PRO A 60 6.56 6.52 -16.19
C PRO A 60 6.06 5.93 -17.52
N PHE A 61 4.95 5.20 -17.50
CA PHE A 61 4.45 4.55 -18.73
C PHE A 61 3.63 5.50 -19.60
N ARG A 62 2.89 6.41 -18.94
CA ARG A 62 1.87 7.27 -19.55
C ARG A 62 2.40 8.67 -19.81
N GLY A 63 1.91 9.29 -20.87
CA GLY A 63 2.07 10.71 -21.17
C GLY A 63 0.89 11.52 -20.66
N HIS A 64 1.03 12.85 -20.66
CA HIS A 64 -0.09 13.76 -20.37
C HIS A 64 -1.21 13.68 -21.43
N ASP A 65 -0.83 13.46 -22.69
CA ASP A 65 -1.76 13.26 -23.80
C ASP A 65 -1.33 12.06 -24.64
N GLU A 66 -2.13 11.00 -24.64
CA GLU A 66 -1.93 9.79 -25.45
C GLU A 66 -2.79 9.79 -26.75
N SER A 67 -3.39 10.93 -27.11
CA SER A 67 -4.13 11.08 -28.36
C SER A 67 -3.24 10.88 -29.59
N GLN A 68 -3.82 10.49 -30.73
CA GLN A 68 -3.06 10.23 -31.96
C GLN A 68 -2.34 11.47 -32.51
N ASN A 69 -2.79 12.66 -32.14
CA ASN A 69 -2.22 13.93 -32.60
C ASN A 69 -1.13 14.45 -31.65
N SER A 70 -0.91 13.80 -30.51
CA SER A 70 0.14 14.18 -29.56
C SER A 70 1.53 13.91 -30.16
N LEU A 71 2.44 14.87 -29.96
CA LEU A 71 3.85 14.72 -30.32
C LEU A 71 4.56 13.66 -29.47
N ASN A 72 4.06 13.39 -28.26
CA ASN A 72 4.59 12.38 -27.35
C ASN A 72 3.43 11.70 -26.62
N GLN A 73 3.10 10.49 -27.04
CA GLN A 73 1.99 9.71 -26.48
C GLN A 73 2.38 8.97 -25.19
N GLY A 74 3.49 9.31 -24.56
CA GLY A 74 3.99 8.63 -23.37
C GLY A 74 4.97 7.51 -23.70
N ASN A 75 5.83 7.20 -22.72
CA ASN A 75 6.99 6.34 -22.94
C ASN A 75 6.63 4.93 -23.39
N PHE A 76 5.51 4.36 -22.93
CA PHE A 76 5.10 3.02 -23.36
C PHE A 76 4.75 2.98 -24.85
N LEU A 77 3.91 3.91 -25.32
CA LEU A 77 3.50 3.95 -26.72
C LEU A 77 4.70 4.27 -27.62
N GLU A 78 5.55 5.22 -27.22
CA GLU A 78 6.76 5.55 -27.97
C GLU A 78 7.76 4.38 -28.03
N MET A 79 7.92 3.63 -26.94
CA MET A 79 8.76 2.42 -26.94
C MET A 79 8.21 1.35 -27.89
N VAL A 80 6.90 1.12 -27.91
CA VAL A 80 6.29 0.16 -28.85
C VAL A 80 6.44 0.62 -30.31
N LYS A 81 6.28 1.92 -30.59
CA LYS A 81 6.52 2.50 -31.92
C LYS A 81 7.98 2.33 -32.35
N LEU A 82 8.92 2.55 -31.44
CA LEU A 82 10.35 2.34 -31.69
C LEU A 82 10.63 0.87 -32.03
N LEU A 83 10.12 -0.08 -31.26
CA LEU A 83 10.29 -1.51 -31.57
C LEU A 83 9.67 -1.89 -32.93
N ALA A 84 8.52 -1.29 -33.27
CA ALA A 84 7.89 -1.46 -34.58
C ALA A 84 8.67 -0.81 -35.73
N SER A 85 9.47 0.24 -35.49
CA SER A 85 10.29 0.84 -36.56
C SER A 85 11.46 -0.06 -36.97
N TYR A 86 11.99 -0.85 -36.02
CA TYR A 86 13.09 -1.79 -36.29
C TYR A 86 12.62 -3.17 -36.80
N ASN A 87 11.37 -3.56 -36.53
CA ASN A 87 10.87 -4.88 -36.88
C ASN A 87 9.50 -4.82 -37.57
N LYS A 88 9.47 -5.24 -38.85
CA LYS A 88 8.26 -5.23 -39.68
C LYS A 88 7.17 -6.19 -39.18
N ASP A 89 7.56 -7.33 -38.61
CA ASP A 89 6.61 -8.31 -38.06
C ASP A 89 5.95 -7.75 -36.80
N VAL A 90 6.73 -7.11 -35.93
CA VAL A 90 6.20 -6.39 -34.75
C VAL A 90 5.26 -5.28 -35.21
N LYS A 91 5.69 -4.46 -36.18
CA LYS A 91 4.85 -3.40 -36.76
C LYS A 91 3.51 -3.95 -37.24
N GLY A 92 3.50 -5.12 -37.88
CA GLY A 92 2.30 -5.77 -38.41
C GLY A 92 1.31 -6.23 -37.35
N VAL A 93 1.70 -6.33 -36.07
CA VAL A 93 0.83 -6.93 -35.03
C VAL A 93 0.53 -6.00 -33.86
N VAL A 94 1.18 -4.84 -33.71
CA VAL A 94 1.00 -3.94 -32.54
C VAL A 94 0.11 -2.73 -32.85
N LEU A 95 -0.34 -2.04 -31.80
CA LEU A 95 -1.08 -0.77 -31.86
C LEU A 95 -2.34 -0.85 -32.75
N GLN A 96 -2.40 -0.05 -33.83
CA GLN A 96 -3.54 -0.01 -34.75
C GLN A 96 -3.72 -1.31 -35.54
N ASN A 97 -2.64 -2.08 -35.71
CA ASN A 97 -2.66 -3.34 -36.45
C ASN A 97 -3.10 -4.53 -35.58
N ALA A 98 -3.30 -4.31 -34.28
CA ALA A 98 -3.79 -5.36 -33.38
C ALA A 98 -5.33 -5.51 -33.51
N PRO A 99 -5.86 -6.75 -33.59
CA PRO A 99 -7.29 -7.01 -33.61
C PRO A 99 -8.01 -6.56 -32.33
N LYS A 100 -9.12 -5.83 -32.53
CA LYS A 100 -10.06 -5.40 -31.47
C LYS A 100 -9.33 -4.75 -30.28
N ASN A 101 -9.53 -5.29 -29.07
CA ASN A 101 -8.99 -4.78 -27.81
C ASN A 101 -7.63 -5.37 -27.44
N ALA A 102 -7.06 -6.24 -28.27
CA ALA A 102 -5.78 -6.88 -28.01
C ALA A 102 -4.58 -5.96 -28.32
N LYS A 103 -4.75 -4.64 -28.10
CA LYS A 103 -3.71 -3.61 -28.19
C LYS A 103 -2.81 -3.60 -26.96
N TYR A 104 -3.35 -4.04 -25.80
CA TYR A 104 -2.69 -4.07 -24.49
C TYR A 104 -2.16 -2.69 -24.04
N THR A 105 -2.79 -1.62 -24.51
CA THR A 105 -2.42 -0.23 -24.23
C THR A 105 -3.22 0.35 -23.05
N SER A 106 -4.18 -0.37 -22.46
CA SER A 106 -4.99 0.11 -21.32
C SER A 106 -4.20 0.06 -20.00
N SER A 107 -4.56 0.92 -19.05
CA SER A 107 -3.90 1.01 -17.74
C SER A 107 -3.96 -0.32 -17.00
N ASP A 108 -5.10 -0.98 -17.06
CA ASP A 108 -5.38 -2.14 -16.21
C ASP A 108 -4.54 -3.34 -16.66
N VAL A 109 -4.47 -3.58 -17.98
CA VAL A 109 -3.57 -4.58 -18.58
C VAL A 109 -2.10 -4.31 -18.23
N GLN A 110 -1.65 -3.05 -18.31
CA GLN A 110 -0.26 -2.73 -17.97
C GLN A 110 0.04 -2.97 -16.48
N LYS A 111 -0.88 -2.60 -15.59
CA LYS A 111 -0.80 -2.88 -14.15
C LYS A 111 -0.82 -4.37 -13.86
N GLU A 112 -1.64 -5.14 -14.57
CA GLU A 112 -1.70 -6.59 -14.45
C GLU A 112 -0.36 -7.23 -14.83
N ILE A 113 0.21 -6.86 -15.98
CA ILE A 113 1.53 -7.34 -16.41
C ILE A 113 2.61 -6.94 -15.39
N LEU A 114 2.58 -5.70 -14.90
CA LEU A 114 3.50 -5.22 -13.87
C LEU A 114 3.39 -6.06 -12.58
N SER A 115 2.17 -6.40 -12.15
CA SER A 115 1.95 -7.27 -10.98
C SER A 115 2.52 -8.67 -11.17
N ILE A 116 2.45 -9.23 -12.39
CA ILE A 116 3.04 -10.53 -12.72
C ILE A 116 4.56 -10.45 -12.65
N VAL A 117 5.15 -9.38 -13.19
CA VAL A 117 6.61 -9.13 -13.13
C VAL A 117 7.06 -9.00 -11.67
N ALA A 118 6.36 -8.20 -10.86
CA ALA A 118 6.65 -8.03 -9.44
C ALA A 118 6.62 -9.36 -8.68
N ARG A 119 5.57 -10.17 -8.86
CA ARG A 119 5.48 -11.51 -8.24
C ARG A 119 6.62 -12.44 -8.67
N LYS A 120 7.06 -12.38 -9.93
CA LYS A 120 8.22 -13.16 -10.39
C LYS A 120 9.50 -12.70 -9.71
N VAL A 121 9.73 -11.39 -9.56
CA VAL A 121 10.89 -10.85 -8.82
C VAL A 121 10.86 -11.30 -7.37
N GLN A 122 9.72 -11.19 -6.68
CA GLN A 122 9.57 -11.66 -5.30
C GLN A 122 9.83 -13.17 -5.17
N LYS A 123 9.35 -13.98 -6.11
CA LYS A 123 9.64 -15.42 -6.14
C LYS A 123 11.14 -15.70 -6.28
N LEU A 124 11.84 -14.99 -7.18
CA LEU A 124 13.28 -15.12 -7.34
C LEU A 124 14.05 -14.69 -6.08
N ILE A 125 13.64 -13.62 -5.42
CA ILE A 125 14.21 -13.19 -4.13
C ILE A 125 14.04 -14.30 -3.08
N ARG A 126 12.85 -14.90 -2.99
CA ARG A 126 12.58 -16.02 -2.06
C ARG A 126 13.46 -17.22 -2.36
N GLU A 127 13.64 -17.57 -3.63
CA GLU A 127 14.53 -18.66 -4.06
C GLU A 127 16.00 -18.36 -3.76
N GLU A 128 16.43 -17.10 -3.91
CA GLU A 128 17.79 -16.63 -3.56
C GLU A 128 18.07 -16.74 -2.06
N ILE A 129 17.10 -16.41 -1.21
CA ILE A 129 17.18 -16.56 0.25
C ILE A 129 17.23 -18.04 0.64
N GLY A 130 16.37 -18.87 0.02
CA GLY A 130 16.29 -20.30 0.31
C GLY A 130 15.99 -20.59 1.78
N THR A 131 16.95 -21.21 2.47
CA THR A 131 16.89 -21.57 3.90
C THR A 131 17.78 -20.68 4.77
N SER A 132 18.41 -19.66 4.20
CA SER A 132 19.28 -18.73 4.93
C SER A 132 18.48 -17.91 5.95
N LYS A 133 19.14 -17.56 7.05
CA LYS A 133 18.62 -16.57 8.00
C LYS A 133 18.59 -15.19 7.33
N PHE A 134 17.52 -14.45 7.55
CA PHE A 134 17.35 -13.09 7.03
C PHE A 134 16.86 -12.15 8.13
N CYS A 135 17.09 -10.86 7.90
CA CYS A 135 16.55 -9.75 8.67
C CYS A 135 15.56 -8.99 7.79
N ILE A 136 14.48 -8.48 8.36
CA ILE A 136 13.57 -7.55 7.69
C ILE A 136 13.95 -6.15 8.16
N MET A 137 14.32 -5.31 7.21
CA MET A 137 14.51 -3.88 7.40
C MET A 137 13.27 -3.16 6.90
N VAL A 138 12.81 -2.21 7.69
CA VAL A 138 11.58 -1.47 7.44
C VAL A 138 11.93 0.00 7.55
N ASP A 139 11.66 0.76 6.50
CA ASP A 139 11.93 2.20 6.48
C ASP A 139 10.68 2.97 6.05
N GLU A 140 10.40 4.09 6.69
CA GLU A 140 9.21 4.90 6.45
C GLU A 140 9.61 6.22 5.78
N ALA A 141 9.03 6.50 4.62
CA ALA A 141 9.25 7.72 3.87
C ALA A 141 7.90 8.32 3.40
N ARG A 142 7.87 9.64 3.26
CA ARG A 142 6.72 10.37 2.74
C ARG A 142 6.88 10.53 1.24
N ASP A 143 5.87 10.14 0.46
CA ASP A 143 5.85 10.37 -0.98
C ASP A 143 5.50 11.83 -1.35
N GLU A 144 5.60 12.17 -2.63
CA GLU A 144 5.26 13.49 -3.18
C GLU A 144 3.78 13.87 -2.95
N SER A 145 2.91 12.88 -2.74
CA SER A 145 1.49 13.06 -2.41
C SER A 145 1.24 13.18 -0.90
N LYS A 146 2.31 13.40 -0.12
CA LYS A 146 2.29 13.51 1.34
C LYS A 146 1.84 12.24 2.07
N LYS A 147 1.85 11.09 1.39
CA LYS A 147 1.44 9.80 1.94
C LYS A 147 2.64 9.09 2.55
N GLU A 148 2.49 8.64 3.78
CA GLU A 148 3.48 7.76 4.42
C GLU A 148 3.47 6.39 3.74
N GLN A 149 4.66 5.91 3.40
CA GLN A 149 4.93 4.65 2.74
C GLN A 149 6.05 3.94 3.47
N MET A 150 5.95 2.62 3.60
CA MET A 150 6.92 1.80 4.29
C MET A 150 7.58 0.83 3.33
N ALA A 151 8.87 1.04 3.09
CA ALA A 151 9.69 0.14 2.29
C ALA A 151 10.10 -1.07 3.13
N ILE A 152 9.83 -2.26 2.62
CA ILE A 152 10.26 -3.53 3.21
C ILE A 152 11.46 -4.03 2.42
N VAL A 153 12.60 -4.18 3.09
CA VAL A 153 13.84 -4.68 2.51
C VAL A 153 14.29 -5.91 3.30
N ILE A 154 14.52 -7.03 2.61
CA ILE A 154 15.09 -8.22 3.22
C ILE A 154 16.61 -8.17 3.11
N ARG A 155 17.30 -8.26 4.25
CA ARG A 155 18.76 -8.38 4.33
C ARG A 155 19.16 -9.80 4.70
N PHE A 156 19.98 -10.47 3.90
CA PHE A 156 20.41 -11.85 4.13
C PHE A 156 21.83 -12.09 3.65
N VAL A 157 22.42 -13.20 4.07
CA VAL A 157 23.72 -13.67 3.57
C VAL A 157 23.45 -14.70 2.48
N ASN A 158 23.95 -14.45 1.28
CA ASN A 158 23.81 -15.38 0.17
C ASN A 158 24.75 -16.60 0.32
N LYS A 159 24.68 -17.55 -0.62
CA LYS A 159 25.49 -18.77 -0.58
C LYS A 159 27.00 -18.50 -0.66
N GLU A 160 27.38 -17.36 -1.21
CA GLU A 160 28.77 -16.90 -1.34
C GLU A 160 29.28 -16.16 -0.08
N GLY A 161 28.47 -16.05 0.98
CA GLY A 161 28.85 -15.35 2.22
C GLY A 161 28.75 -13.82 2.15
N LEU A 162 28.14 -13.27 1.09
CA LEU A 162 27.96 -11.83 0.90
C LEU A 162 26.61 -11.37 1.44
N ILE A 163 26.62 -10.21 2.11
CA ILE A 163 25.40 -9.54 2.54
C ILE A 163 24.69 -8.98 1.30
N LYS A 164 23.41 -9.34 1.14
CA LYS A 164 22.51 -8.83 0.11
C LYS A 164 21.30 -8.17 0.76
N GLU A 165 20.85 -7.09 0.15
CA GLU A 165 19.63 -6.36 0.52
C GLU A 165 18.70 -6.36 -0.69
N ARG A 166 17.47 -6.87 -0.50
CA ARG A 166 16.47 -7.00 -1.56
C ARG A 166 15.21 -6.27 -1.13
N PHE A 167 14.86 -5.21 -1.85
CA PHE A 167 13.56 -4.57 -1.74
C PHE A 167 12.47 -5.59 -2.09
N LEU A 168 11.49 -5.76 -1.21
CA LEU A 168 10.42 -6.74 -1.35
C LEU A 168 9.11 -6.08 -1.74
N ASP A 169 8.74 -5.02 -1.02
CA ASP A 169 7.49 -4.32 -1.24
C ASP A 169 7.50 -2.93 -0.61
N LEU A 170 6.55 -2.12 -1.06
CA LEU A 170 6.21 -0.84 -0.44
C LEU A 170 4.77 -0.93 0.06
N VAL A 171 4.60 -0.82 1.36
CA VAL A 171 3.31 -0.95 2.03
C VAL A 171 2.83 0.43 2.46
N HIS A 172 1.58 0.74 2.13
CA HIS A 172 0.90 1.89 2.70
C HIS A 172 0.55 1.60 4.17
N VAL A 173 1.34 2.13 5.11
CA VAL A 173 1.01 2.18 6.56
C VAL A 173 -0.13 3.18 6.87
N HIS A 174 -0.47 3.93 5.83
CA HIS A 174 -1.29 5.12 5.65
C HIS A 174 -2.53 5.28 6.54
N ASN A 175 -3.39 4.27 6.70
CA ASN A 175 -4.74 4.58 7.19
C ASN A 175 -4.74 5.10 8.63
N PHE A 176 -4.06 4.43 9.56
CA PHE A 176 -4.16 4.82 10.96
C PHE A 176 -3.47 6.16 11.27
N PHE A 177 -2.21 6.36 10.85
CA PHE A 177 -1.47 7.57 11.20
C PHE A 177 -2.01 8.83 10.54
N GLN A 178 -2.59 8.72 9.35
CA GLN A 178 -3.30 9.87 8.79
C GLN A 178 -4.65 10.10 9.38
N HIS A 179 -5.40 9.05 9.71
CA HIS A 179 -6.62 9.23 10.46
C HIS A 179 -6.32 9.98 11.76
N ALA A 180 -5.29 9.56 12.51
CA ALA A 180 -4.84 10.24 13.73
C ALA A 180 -4.39 11.68 13.44
N THR A 181 -3.56 11.91 12.42
CA THR A 181 -3.08 13.24 12.04
C THR A 181 -4.20 14.16 11.58
N PHE A 182 -5.14 13.63 10.80
CA PHE A 182 -6.32 14.35 10.33
C PHE A 182 -7.20 14.78 11.50
N ILE A 183 -7.50 13.86 12.42
CA ILE A 183 -8.25 14.14 13.66
C ILE A 183 -7.56 15.26 14.46
N ILE A 184 -6.25 15.12 14.73
CA ILE A 184 -5.48 16.11 15.47
C ILE A 184 -5.50 17.46 14.76
N ASN A 185 -5.37 17.50 13.43
CA ASN A 185 -5.38 18.75 12.68
C ASN A 185 -6.74 19.45 12.69
N VAL A 186 -7.86 18.70 12.64
CA VAL A 186 -9.21 19.26 12.71
C VAL A 186 -9.46 19.91 14.07
N VAL A 187 -9.08 19.22 15.15
CA VAL A 187 -9.27 19.71 16.53
C VAL A 187 -8.30 20.86 16.84
N SER A 188 -7.04 20.76 16.42
CA SER A 188 -6.03 21.77 16.72
C SER A 188 -5.88 22.87 15.65
N SER A 189 -6.90 23.09 14.83
CA SER A 189 -6.81 24.04 13.71
C SER A 189 -6.90 25.51 14.13
N SER A 190 -7.37 25.80 15.35
CA SER A 190 -7.48 27.16 15.89
C SER A 190 -7.25 27.20 17.40
N THR A 191 -6.86 28.37 17.90
CA THR A 191 -6.68 28.61 19.34
C THR A 191 -7.97 28.37 20.11
N LYS A 192 -9.11 28.85 19.59
CA LYS A 192 -10.43 28.62 20.19
C LYS A 192 -10.75 27.13 20.40
N ARG A 193 -10.47 26.28 19.40
CA ARG A 193 -10.72 24.83 19.51
C ARG A 193 -9.75 24.15 20.49
N ASN A 194 -8.51 24.66 20.60
CA ASN A 194 -7.58 24.19 21.62
C ASN A 194 -8.06 24.57 23.03
N ASP A 195 -8.64 25.75 23.21
CA ASP A 195 -9.20 26.18 24.51
C ASP A 195 -10.41 25.30 24.89
N GLU A 196 -11.31 25.03 23.92
CA GLU A 196 -12.44 24.10 24.09
C GLU A 196 -11.96 22.68 24.44
N LEU A 197 -10.89 22.21 23.79
CA LEU A 197 -10.29 20.91 24.06
C LEU A 197 -9.69 20.83 25.47
N LEU A 198 -9.00 21.88 25.93
CA LEU A 198 -8.45 21.94 27.28
C LEU A 198 -9.56 22.02 28.33
N ALA A 199 -10.65 22.75 28.07
CA ALA A 199 -11.81 22.80 28.95
C ALA A 199 -12.46 21.41 29.07
N ALA A 200 -12.70 20.73 27.95
CA ALA A 200 -13.26 19.37 27.95
C ALA A 200 -12.32 18.35 28.63
N GLN A 201 -11.00 18.50 28.48
CA GLN A 201 -10.03 17.68 29.22
C GLN A 201 -10.10 17.94 30.73
N ALA A 202 -10.22 19.20 31.15
CA ALA A 202 -10.31 19.54 32.57
C ALA A 202 -11.58 18.97 33.22
N GLU A 203 -12.72 19.01 32.52
CA GLU A 203 -13.96 18.36 32.97
C GLU A 203 -13.79 16.84 33.10
N GLU A 204 -13.12 16.20 32.14
CA GLU A 204 -12.84 14.75 32.22
C GLU A 204 -11.98 14.40 33.43
N ILE A 205 -10.86 15.11 33.61
CA ILE A 205 -9.95 14.90 34.74
C ILE A 205 -10.68 15.10 36.07
N ALA A 206 -11.55 16.11 36.17
CA ALA A 206 -12.36 16.35 37.36
C ALA A 206 -13.30 15.16 37.64
N ARG A 207 -13.98 14.63 36.62
CA ARG A 207 -14.83 13.43 36.75
C ARG A 207 -14.05 12.20 37.18
N GLU A 208 -12.87 11.95 36.60
CA GLU A 208 -12.04 10.80 36.96
C GLU A 208 -11.50 10.90 38.40
N ILE A 209 -11.19 12.12 38.88
CA ILE A 209 -10.82 12.36 40.29
C ILE A 209 -12.02 12.07 41.21
N GLU A 210 -13.22 12.54 40.86
CA GLU A 210 -14.45 12.29 41.62
C GLU A 210 -14.79 10.80 41.72
N LEU A 211 -14.57 10.04 40.65
CA LEU A 211 -14.76 8.59 40.59
C LEU A 211 -13.63 7.79 41.28
N GLY A 212 -12.57 8.46 41.74
CA GLY A 212 -11.41 7.82 42.37
C GLY A 212 -10.52 7.04 41.39
N GLU A 213 -10.65 7.28 40.08
CA GLU A 213 -9.80 6.68 39.05
C GLU A 213 -8.45 7.40 38.91
N LEU A 214 -8.37 8.65 39.38
CA LEU A 214 -7.15 9.46 39.38
C LEU A 214 -6.79 10.03 40.76
N ASP A 215 -5.55 9.82 41.16
CA ASP A 215 -4.95 10.44 42.34
C ASP A 215 -4.56 11.90 42.08
N THR A 216 -4.72 12.77 43.09
CA THR A 216 -4.25 14.17 43.05
C THR A 216 -2.90 14.32 43.75
N GLY A 217 -1.99 15.08 43.16
CA GLY A 217 -0.66 15.35 43.74
C GLY A 217 -0.05 16.66 43.26
N GLN A 218 0.66 17.38 44.15
CA GLN A 218 1.39 18.59 43.77
C GLN A 218 2.49 18.26 42.75
N GLY A 219 2.46 18.92 41.59
CA GLY A 219 3.40 18.71 40.48
C GLY A 219 2.89 17.79 39.36
N ALA A 220 1.69 17.23 39.49
CA ALA A 220 1.06 16.45 38.42
C ALA A 220 0.47 17.40 37.35
N ASN A 221 1.24 17.68 36.28
CA ASN A 221 0.72 18.38 35.09
C ASN A 221 -0.21 17.43 34.30
N GLN A 222 -1.42 17.22 34.82
CA GLN A 222 -2.43 16.32 34.25
C GLN A 222 -3.02 16.88 32.94
N MET A 223 -2.99 18.20 32.77
CA MET A 223 -3.30 18.87 31.51
C MET A 223 -2.25 18.56 30.44
N SER A 224 -2.69 18.24 29.22
CA SER A 224 -1.80 17.99 28.08
C SER A 224 -2.34 18.63 26.81
N SER A 225 -1.48 18.87 25.83
CA SER A 225 -1.89 19.30 24.50
C SER A 225 -1.80 18.14 23.50
N LEU A 226 -2.68 18.15 22.49
CA LEU A 226 -2.52 17.27 21.33
C LEU A 226 -1.21 17.62 20.62
N GLN A 227 -0.31 16.65 20.57
CA GLN A 227 0.97 16.81 19.91
C GLN A 227 0.82 16.46 18.44
N ARG A 228 1.09 17.44 17.56
CA ARG A 228 1.17 17.13 16.13
C ARG A 228 2.41 16.28 15.87
N PRO A 229 2.31 15.25 15.00
CA PRO A 229 3.49 14.51 14.61
C PRO A 229 4.44 15.46 13.86
N GLY A 230 5.68 15.58 14.32
CA GLY A 230 6.76 16.24 13.61
C GLY A 230 7.26 15.36 12.46
N ASP A 231 7.58 15.98 11.33
CA ASP A 231 7.75 15.38 10.00
C ASP A 231 8.87 14.32 9.84
N THR A 232 9.43 13.67 10.87
CA THR A 232 10.54 12.71 10.65
C THR A 232 10.88 11.68 11.74
N ARG A 233 10.09 11.46 12.81
CA ARG A 233 10.54 10.55 13.89
C ARG A 233 9.42 9.70 14.50
N TRP A 234 9.66 8.38 14.57
CA TRP A 234 8.84 7.40 15.32
C TRP A 234 8.51 7.87 16.75
N SER A 235 9.45 8.53 17.42
CA SER A 235 9.24 9.13 18.75
C SER A 235 8.20 10.26 18.77
N SER A 236 8.03 10.99 17.65
CA SER A 236 6.99 12.00 17.51
C SER A 236 5.62 11.38 17.29
N HIS A 237 5.52 10.31 16.50
CA HIS A 237 4.28 9.55 16.34
C HIS A 237 3.82 8.95 17.67
N TYR A 238 4.76 8.45 18.49
CA TYR A 238 4.44 7.97 19.83
C TYR A 238 3.81 9.06 20.71
N LYS A 239 4.41 10.26 20.77
CA LYS A 239 3.85 11.40 21.51
C LYS A 239 2.46 11.80 21.01
N SER A 240 2.25 11.77 19.70
CA SER A 240 0.94 12.05 19.10
C SER A 240 -0.11 11.02 19.50
N ILE A 241 0.19 9.72 19.36
CA ILE A 241 -0.69 8.63 19.82
C ILE A 241 -0.99 8.76 21.31
N GLN A 242 0.03 8.98 22.13
CA GLN A 242 -0.12 9.10 23.58
C GLN A 242 -1.01 10.29 23.95
N SER A 243 -0.83 11.44 23.29
CA SER A 243 -1.67 12.63 23.51
C SER A 243 -3.12 12.40 23.06
N LEU A 244 -3.32 11.72 21.92
CA LEU A 244 -4.66 11.40 21.40
C LEU A 244 -5.39 10.39 22.29
N LYS A 245 -4.70 9.34 22.78
CA LYS A 245 -5.24 8.38 23.75
C LYS A 245 -5.66 9.08 25.05
N LYS A 246 -4.83 10.00 25.55
CA LYS A 246 -5.09 10.73 26.78
C LYS A 246 -6.24 11.74 26.66
N MET A 247 -6.42 12.33 25.49
CA MET A 247 -7.45 13.37 25.24
C MET A 247 -8.62 12.82 24.42
N PHE A 248 -8.85 11.51 24.43
CA PHE A 248 -9.72 10.85 23.47
C PHE A 248 -11.18 11.33 23.57
N SER A 249 -11.76 11.31 24.77
CA SER A 249 -13.14 11.75 25.03
C SER A 249 -13.32 13.25 24.76
N ALA A 250 -12.35 14.07 25.17
CA ALA A 250 -12.32 15.50 24.87
C ALA A 250 -12.26 15.78 23.37
N THR A 251 -11.47 14.99 22.63
CA THR A 251 -11.36 15.06 21.16
C THR A 251 -12.71 14.76 20.50
N ILE A 252 -13.42 13.71 20.94
CA ILE A 252 -14.77 13.37 20.46
C ILE A 252 -15.75 14.52 20.74
N SER A 253 -15.71 15.10 21.94
CA SER A 253 -16.57 16.24 22.31
C SER A 253 -16.38 17.44 21.39
N VAL A 254 -15.13 17.85 21.14
CA VAL A 254 -14.81 18.96 20.24
C VAL A 254 -15.22 18.65 18.79
N LEU A 255 -14.99 17.43 18.29
CA LEU A 255 -15.43 17.03 16.95
C LEU A 255 -16.96 17.09 16.81
N ARG A 256 -17.71 16.62 17.81
CA ARG A 256 -19.19 16.73 17.85
C ARG A 256 -19.64 18.19 17.87
N SER A 257 -18.99 19.04 18.66
CA SER A 257 -19.26 20.48 18.72
C SER A 257 -19.08 21.12 17.33
N ILE A 258 -17.93 20.89 16.68
CA ILE A 258 -17.63 21.45 15.36
C ILE A 258 -18.61 20.96 14.30
N ALA A 259 -18.94 19.65 14.28
CA ALA A 259 -19.85 19.09 13.28
C ALA A 259 -21.25 19.71 13.34
N ASN A 260 -21.70 20.11 14.53
CA ASN A 260 -23.03 20.68 14.77
C ASN A 260 -23.07 22.22 14.75
N ASP A 261 -21.91 22.89 14.81
CA ASP A 261 -21.83 24.36 14.84
C ASP A 261 -22.15 24.99 13.48
N ARG A 262 -23.35 25.57 13.36
CA ARG A 262 -23.82 26.24 12.13
C ARG A 262 -23.02 27.49 11.76
N SER A 263 -22.25 28.07 12.69
CA SER A 263 -21.38 29.23 12.43
C SER A 263 -20.09 28.86 11.71
N VAL A 264 -19.70 27.58 11.73
CA VAL A 264 -18.49 27.06 11.11
C VAL A 264 -18.73 26.70 9.64
N SER A 265 -17.69 26.86 8.81
CA SER A 265 -17.74 26.57 7.37
C SER A 265 -18.23 25.14 7.08
N LYS A 266 -18.95 24.96 5.96
CA LYS A 266 -19.43 23.64 5.54
C LYS A 266 -18.30 22.62 5.38
N TYR A 267 -17.12 23.08 4.96
CA TYR A 267 -15.92 22.25 4.83
C TYR A 267 -15.44 21.76 6.20
N SER A 268 -15.25 22.67 7.16
CA SER A 268 -14.80 22.31 8.51
C SER A 268 -15.81 21.43 9.26
N ARG A 269 -17.11 21.59 9.03
CA ARG A 269 -18.14 20.67 9.55
C ARG A 269 -18.04 19.29 8.92
N GLY A 270 -17.82 19.23 7.60
CA GLY A 270 -17.58 17.98 6.87
C GLY A 270 -16.34 17.25 7.38
N ASP A 271 -15.24 17.97 7.59
CA ASP A 271 -14.00 17.41 8.12
C ASP A 271 -14.20 16.86 9.54
N ALA A 272 -14.89 17.60 10.41
CA ALA A 272 -15.19 17.14 11.77
C ALA A 272 -16.12 15.91 11.79
N ALA A 273 -17.14 15.87 10.93
CA ALA A 273 -18.01 14.71 10.80
C ALA A 273 -17.23 13.48 10.28
N GLY A 274 -16.34 13.66 9.30
CA GLY A 274 -15.47 12.60 8.80
C GLY A 274 -14.51 12.10 9.87
N ALA A 275 -13.87 13.00 10.61
CA ALA A 275 -12.98 12.66 11.73
C ALA A 275 -13.73 11.90 12.84
N LEU A 276 -14.96 12.31 13.14
CA LEU A 276 -15.82 11.64 14.13
C LEU A 276 -16.16 10.21 13.69
N GLN A 277 -16.52 10.00 12.41
CA GLN A 277 -16.79 8.66 11.87
C GLN A 277 -15.58 7.72 11.92
N ILE A 278 -14.37 8.27 11.97
CA ILE A 278 -13.13 7.49 12.02
C ILE A 278 -12.77 7.13 13.47
N ILE A 279 -12.74 8.13 14.36
CA ILE A 279 -12.25 7.95 15.75
C ILE A 279 -13.16 7.01 16.58
N VAL A 280 -14.46 6.96 16.27
CA VAL A 280 -15.44 6.13 17.00
C VAL A 280 -15.54 4.69 16.46
N LYS A 281 -14.64 4.27 15.55
CA LYS A 281 -14.61 2.88 15.08
C LYS A 281 -13.78 2.01 16.02
N PHE A 282 -14.29 0.81 16.31
CA PHE A 282 -13.55 -0.24 17.03
C PHE A 282 -12.14 -0.45 16.44
N ASP A 283 -12.04 -0.61 15.11
CA ASP A 283 -10.76 -0.82 14.43
C ASP A 283 -9.74 0.31 14.71
N PHE A 284 -10.21 1.56 14.79
CA PHE A 284 -9.33 2.69 15.08
C PHE A 284 -8.83 2.63 16.53
N VAL A 285 -9.71 2.36 17.49
CA VAL A 285 -9.35 2.20 18.91
C VAL A 285 -8.39 1.03 19.11
N PHE A 286 -8.68 -0.11 18.48
CA PHE A 286 -7.82 -1.30 18.53
C PHE A 286 -6.40 -0.96 18.05
N ILE A 287 -6.28 -0.34 16.87
CA ILE A 287 -4.97 0.03 16.32
C ILE A 287 -4.30 1.11 17.18
N LEU A 288 -5.04 2.08 17.72
CA LEU A 288 -4.51 3.12 18.62
C LEU A 288 -3.82 2.49 19.84
N LEU A 289 -4.49 1.58 20.54
CA LEU A 289 -3.97 0.94 21.75
C LEU A 289 -2.84 -0.04 21.45
N MET A 290 -2.95 -0.80 20.35
CA MET A 290 -1.87 -1.69 19.90
C MET A 290 -0.59 -0.89 19.56
N MET A 291 -0.73 0.19 18.77
CA MET A 291 0.40 1.02 18.38
C MET A 291 1.00 1.76 19.56
N GLU A 292 0.20 2.19 20.54
CA GLU A 292 0.72 2.79 21.77
C GLU A 292 1.66 1.82 22.52
N LYS A 293 1.26 0.56 22.71
CA LYS A 293 2.10 -0.45 23.37
C LYS A 293 3.39 -0.76 22.60
N ILE A 294 3.29 -0.97 21.28
CA ILE A 294 4.46 -1.25 20.43
C ILE A 294 5.42 -0.07 20.46
N MET A 295 4.90 1.14 20.25
CA MET A 295 5.71 2.35 20.21
C MET A 295 6.30 2.71 21.56
N LYS A 296 5.63 2.42 22.68
CA LYS A 296 6.21 2.59 24.02
C LYS A 296 7.48 1.76 24.20
N ILE A 297 7.47 0.50 23.73
CA ILE A 297 8.64 -0.38 23.81
C ILE A 297 9.75 0.13 22.88
N THR A 298 9.42 0.47 21.63
CA THR A 298 10.43 0.91 20.66
C THR A 298 10.99 2.29 20.96
N ASP A 299 10.20 3.21 21.53
CA ASP A 299 10.65 4.55 21.92
C ASP A 299 11.69 4.49 23.05
N VAL A 300 11.51 3.61 24.04
CA VAL A 300 12.53 3.37 25.09
C VAL A 300 13.85 2.89 24.48
N LEU A 301 13.79 1.98 23.52
CA LEU A 301 14.98 1.53 22.80
C LEU A 301 15.62 2.69 22.03
N CYS A 302 14.83 3.43 21.25
CA CYS A 302 15.30 4.56 20.45
C CYS A 302 15.99 5.62 21.32
N GLN A 303 15.37 6.02 22.43
CA GLN A 303 15.96 6.98 23.36
C GLN A 303 17.25 6.45 23.97
N THR A 304 17.30 5.16 24.31
CA THR A 304 18.49 4.54 24.91
C THR A 304 19.65 4.52 23.93
N LEU A 305 19.42 4.08 22.69
CA LEU A 305 20.45 4.04 21.64
C LEU A 305 20.94 5.43 21.20
N GLN A 306 20.13 6.49 21.40
CA GLN A 306 20.51 7.87 21.08
C GLN A 306 21.37 8.55 22.16
N LYS A 307 21.59 7.91 23.32
CA LYS A 307 22.45 8.48 24.39
C LYS A 307 23.91 8.49 23.92
N LYS A 308 24.55 9.66 23.93
CA LYS A 308 25.97 9.83 23.55
C LYS A 308 26.94 8.97 24.39
N SER A 309 26.53 8.59 25.60
CA SER A 309 27.34 7.85 26.57
C SER A 309 27.12 6.34 26.54
N ILE A 310 26.33 5.81 25.60
CA ILE A 310 26.02 4.37 25.59
C ILE A 310 27.22 3.55 25.09
N ASP A 311 27.56 2.49 25.82
CA ASP A 311 28.51 1.48 25.36
C ASP A 311 27.81 0.32 24.63
N ILE A 312 28.60 -0.47 23.90
CA ILE A 312 28.09 -1.53 23.03
C ILE A 312 27.38 -2.66 23.80
N LEU A 313 27.79 -2.95 25.04
CA LEU A 313 27.18 -4.01 25.85
C LEU A 313 25.78 -3.57 26.29
N ASN A 314 25.67 -2.36 26.82
CA ASN A 314 24.37 -1.78 27.19
C ASN A 314 23.44 -1.60 25.98
N ALA A 315 23.98 -1.30 24.80
CA ALA A 315 23.20 -1.25 23.56
C ALA A 315 22.67 -2.65 23.17
N LEU A 316 23.49 -3.69 23.25
CA LEU A 316 23.09 -5.07 22.97
C LEU A 316 22.03 -5.58 23.94
N ASP A 317 22.20 -5.31 25.24
CA ASP A 317 21.22 -5.66 26.26
C ASP A 317 19.88 -4.96 26.02
N SER A 318 19.91 -3.68 25.64
CA SER A 318 18.70 -2.91 25.31
C SER A 318 17.95 -3.52 24.12
N VAL A 319 18.67 -3.93 23.07
CA VAL A 319 18.08 -4.60 21.90
C VAL A 319 17.51 -5.98 22.28
N SER A 320 18.24 -6.75 23.09
CA SER A 320 17.80 -8.07 23.56
C SER A 320 16.52 -7.97 24.40
N ASN A 321 16.48 -7.05 25.36
CA ASN A 321 15.32 -6.80 26.20
C ASN A 321 14.12 -6.34 25.38
N THR A 322 14.32 -5.44 24.41
CA THR A 322 13.26 -4.98 23.50
C THR A 322 12.68 -6.15 22.70
N LYS A 323 13.53 -7.05 22.20
CA LYS A 323 13.09 -8.25 21.48
C LYS A 323 12.24 -9.16 22.35
N VAL A 324 12.61 -9.35 23.62
CA VAL A 324 11.82 -10.14 24.58
C VAL A 324 10.47 -9.47 24.82
N LEU A 325 10.42 -8.16 25.07
CA LEU A 325 9.18 -7.42 25.31
C LEU A 325 8.21 -7.49 24.12
N LEU A 326 8.72 -7.30 22.90
CA LEU A 326 7.91 -7.43 21.68
C LEU A 326 7.47 -8.89 21.45
N GLY A 327 8.31 -9.86 21.80
CA GLY A 327 7.98 -11.28 21.76
C GLY A 327 6.82 -11.62 22.70
N ASN A 328 6.88 -11.14 23.94
CA ASN A 328 5.83 -11.34 24.95
C ASN A 328 4.53 -10.65 24.51
N LEU A 329 4.60 -9.41 24.01
CA LEU A 329 3.42 -8.71 23.48
C LEU A 329 2.76 -9.49 22.33
N ARG A 330 3.57 -10.13 21.47
CA ARG A 330 3.06 -10.94 20.35
C ARG A 330 2.44 -12.26 20.80
N ASN A 331 3.08 -12.97 21.72
CA ASN A 331 2.69 -14.33 22.07
C ASN A 331 1.59 -14.37 23.14
N ASP A 332 1.68 -13.48 24.13
CA ASP A 332 0.84 -13.49 25.33
C ASP A 332 0.07 -12.17 25.53
N GLY A 333 0.30 -11.18 24.67
CA GLY A 333 -0.29 -9.85 24.80
C GLY A 333 -1.67 -9.67 24.17
N TRP A 334 -2.21 -10.69 23.48
CA TRP A 334 -3.50 -10.59 22.79
C TRP A 334 -4.67 -10.39 23.76
N ASP A 335 -4.86 -11.29 24.72
CA ASP A 335 -6.00 -11.21 25.64
C ASP A 335 -5.98 -9.94 26.50
N PRO A 336 -4.84 -9.53 27.10
CA PRO A 336 -4.75 -8.27 27.84
C PRO A 336 -5.02 -7.04 26.96
N LEU A 337 -4.55 -7.04 25.71
CA LEU A 337 -4.82 -5.95 24.76
C LEU A 337 -6.32 -5.88 24.44
N LEU A 338 -6.96 -7.01 24.14
CA LEU A 338 -8.38 -7.04 23.80
C LEU A 338 -9.26 -6.61 24.98
N GLN A 339 -8.91 -7.02 26.20
CA GLN A 339 -9.57 -6.53 27.42
C GLN A 339 -9.44 -5.02 27.58
N GLU A 340 -8.24 -4.45 27.38
CA GLU A 340 -8.02 -3.00 27.42
C GLU A 340 -8.83 -2.28 26.33
N VAL A 341 -8.90 -2.84 25.12
CA VAL A 341 -9.67 -2.28 24.00
C VAL A 341 -11.16 -2.27 24.32
N ASN A 342 -11.71 -3.37 24.82
CA ASN A 342 -13.13 -3.45 25.16
C ASN A 342 -13.48 -2.46 26.28
N TYR A 343 -12.69 -2.41 27.35
CA TYR A 343 -12.87 -1.43 28.42
C TYR A 343 -12.80 0.01 27.90
N PHE A 344 -11.84 0.31 27.03
CA PHE A 344 -11.70 1.63 26.45
C PHE A 344 -12.89 2.01 25.55
N CYS A 345 -13.42 1.06 24.78
CA CYS A 345 -14.62 1.25 23.96
C CYS A 345 -15.86 1.49 24.82
N GLU A 346 -16.08 0.68 25.86
CA GLU A 346 -17.19 0.84 26.82
C GLU A 346 -17.14 2.22 27.50
N LYS A 347 -15.96 2.63 27.98
CA LYS A 347 -15.75 3.95 28.61
C LYS A 347 -16.06 5.13 27.68
N ASN A 348 -15.97 4.94 26.36
CA ASN A 348 -16.15 6.01 25.37
C ASN A 348 -17.40 5.86 24.50
N ASP A 349 -18.34 5.00 24.90
CA ASP A 349 -19.58 4.70 24.16
C ASP A 349 -19.31 4.29 22.69
N ILE A 350 -18.34 3.41 22.47
CA ILE A 350 -17.97 2.87 21.15
C ILE A 350 -18.48 1.44 21.00
N ASP A 351 -19.16 1.17 19.88
CA ASP A 351 -19.63 -0.17 19.55
C ASP A 351 -18.47 -1.17 19.47
N ILE A 352 -18.56 -2.24 20.27
CA ILE A 352 -17.57 -3.33 20.27
C ILE A 352 -17.85 -4.28 19.10
N LEU A 353 -16.80 -4.62 18.35
CA LEU A 353 -16.90 -5.56 17.25
C LEU A 353 -17.07 -7.01 17.78
N ASP A 354 -18.12 -7.70 17.32
CA ASP A 354 -18.25 -9.14 17.58
C ASP A 354 -17.25 -9.93 16.74
N LEU A 355 -16.16 -10.36 17.38
CA LEU A 355 -15.09 -11.13 16.76
C LEU A 355 -15.49 -12.57 16.41
N ASN A 356 -16.66 -13.05 16.85
CA ASN A 356 -17.18 -14.38 16.51
C ASN A 356 -17.98 -14.40 15.20
N HIS A 357 -18.28 -13.23 14.63
CA HIS A 357 -18.98 -13.14 13.35
C HIS A 357 -18.08 -13.59 12.20
N LYS A 358 -18.63 -14.29 11.19
CA LYS A 358 -17.86 -14.73 10.03
C LYS A 358 -17.26 -13.53 9.30
N TYR A 359 -15.94 -13.52 9.14
CA TYR A 359 -15.23 -12.55 8.32
C TYR A 359 -15.65 -12.70 6.86
N VAL A 360 -16.15 -11.61 6.26
CA VAL A 360 -16.44 -11.53 4.82
C VAL A 360 -15.44 -10.56 4.21
N SER A 361 -14.51 -11.05 3.39
CA SER A 361 -13.56 -10.18 2.71
C SER A 361 -14.29 -9.35 1.64
N PHE A 362 -14.16 -8.03 1.70
CA PHE A 362 -14.50 -7.18 0.57
C PHE A 362 -13.37 -7.29 -0.46
N GLY A 363 -13.66 -7.96 -1.59
CA GLY A 363 -12.75 -8.16 -2.71
C GLY A 363 -12.65 -6.96 -3.64
#